data_AF-A0A387HSM4-F1
#
_entry.id   AF-A0A387HSM4-F1
#
_cell.length_a   1.000
_cell.length_b   1.000
_cell.length_c   1.000
_cell.angle_alpha   90.00
_cell.angle_beta   90.00
_cell.angle_gamma   90.00
#
_symmetry.space_group_name_H-M   'P 1'
#
loop_
_entity.id
_entity.type
_entity.pdbx_description
1 polymer ?
#
loop_
_entity_poly.entity_id
_entity_poly.type
_entity_poly.pdbx_seq_one_letter_code
_entity_poly.pdbx_strand_id
1 'polypeptide(L)'
;MNGTNHRMDGPSTFPFPTMGGSWAEHFDLIANLPGRGDTVVGNDIWFGHGATVMPGVSIGHGAIIASGAVVSGDVPDYGIVGGNPARLIRTRFDAADIARLLAVAWWD
;
A
#
# COMPACT_ATOMS: atom_id res chain seq x y z
N MET A 1 0.43 -5.96 12.84
CA MET A 1 1.20 -7.19 12.56
C MET A 1 1.94 -6.95 11.24
N ASN A 2 3.27 -7.02 11.18
CA ASN A 2 4.09 -6.70 9.99
C ASN A 2 3.96 -7.79 8.91
N GLY A 3 2.74 -7.97 8.37
CA GLY A 3 2.31 -9.00 7.41
C GLY A 3 3.45 -9.72 6.71
N THR A 4 3.90 -10.81 7.32
CA THR A 4 4.84 -11.80 6.76
C THR A 4 5.99 -11.19 5.94
N ASN A 5 6.58 -10.08 6.40
CA ASN A 5 7.71 -9.48 5.70
C ASN A 5 8.93 -10.40 5.76
N HIS A 6 9.58 -10.61 4.62
CA HIS A 6 10.81 -11.37 4.52
C HIS A 6 12.01 -10.42 4.44
N ARG A 7 13.09 -10.78 5.12
CA ARG A 7 14.37 -10.09 5.02
C ARG A 7 14.96 -10.31 3.62
N MET A 8 15.31 -9.23 2.91
CA MET A 8 15.80 -9.29 1.51
C MET A 8 17.25 -8.80 1.34
N ASP A 9 17.86 -8.26 2.39
CA ASP A 9 19.25 -7.76 2.44
C ASP A 9 20.27 -8.85 2.83
N GLY A 10 19.80 -10.07 3.12
CA GLY A 10 20.63 -11.22 3.48
C GLY A 10 20.78 -12.26 2.35
N PRO A 11 21.52 -13.35 2.61
CA PRO A 11 21.76 -14.41 1.61
C PRO A 11 20.54 -15.30 1.33
N SER A 12 19.48 -15.21 2.15
CA SER A 12 18.25 -15.99 2.00
C SER A 12 17.06 -15.21 2.56
N THR A 13 15.91 -15.35 1.91
CA THR A 13 14.62 -14.85 2.41
C THR A 13 13.89 -15.88 3.29
N PHE A 14 14.44 -17.09 3.44
CA PHE A 14 13.84 -18.14 4.26
C PHE A 14 13.82 -17.73 5.74
N PRO A 15 12.66 -17.81 6.42
CA PRO A 15 12.52 -17.35 7.80
C PRO A 15 13.05 -18.39 8.80
N PHE A 16 14.36 -18.68 8.79
CA PHE A 16 14.96 -19.69 9.67
C PHE A 16 14.51 -19.62 11.14
N PRO A 17 14.37 -18.43 11.77
CA PRO A 17 13.94 -18.36 13.16
C PRO A 17 12.55 -18.94 13.45
N THR A 18 11.67 -19.06 12.45
CA THR A 18 10.33 -19.68 12.64
C THR A 18 10.38 -21.20 12.68
N MET A 19 11.51 -21.83 12.33
CA MET A 19 11.65 -23.30 12.29
C MET A 19 11.92 -23.94 13.66
N GLY A 20 12.18 -23.13 14.70
CA GLY A 20 12.49 -23.62 16.03
C GLY A 20 13.93 -24.15 16.17
N GLY A 21 14.20 -24.85 17.28
CA GLY A 21 15.53 -25.34 17.62
C GLY A 21 16.52 -24.18 17.87
N SER A 22 17.78 -24.36 17.49
CA SER A 22 18.81 -23.31 17.63
C SER A 22 18.50 -22.05 16.82
N TRP A 23 17.63 -22.12 15.81
CA TRP A 23 17.22 -20.94 15.04
C TRP A 23 16.33 -19.99 15.83
N ALA A 24 15.59 -20.48 16.82
CA ALA A 24 14.70 -19.65 17.64
C ALA A 24 15.48 -18.64 18.52
N GLU A 25 16.76 -18.93 18.80
CA GLU A 25 17.65 -18.02 19.51
C GLU A 25 17.94 -16.72 18.72
N HIS A 26 17.62 -16.71 17.41
CA HIS A 26 17.82 -15.60 16.49
C HIS A 26 16.50 -14.96 16.00
N PHE A 27 15.46 -14.94 16.84
CA PHE A 27 14.16 -14.34 16.50
C PHE A 27 14.25 -12.82 16.24
N ASP A 28 15.30 -12.16 16.75
CA ASP A 28 15.64 -10.76 16.47
C ASP A 28 15.78 -10.47 14.97
N LEU A 29 16.20 -11.47 14.17
CA LEU A 29 16.35 -11.35 12.72
C LEU A 29 15.02 -11.11 11.98
N ILE A 30 13.89 -11.48 12.58
CA ILE A 30 12.55 -11.29 12.02
C ILE A 30 11.68 -10.33 12.83
N ALA A 31 11.85 -10.26 14.15
CA ALA A 31 11.08 -9.37 15.02
C ALA A 31 11.40 -7.88 14.78
N ASN A 32 12.63 -7.58 14.37
CA ASN A 32 13.10 -6.21 14.14
C ASN A 32 12.99 -5.78 12.66
N LEU A 33 12.26 -6.53 11.83
CA LEU A 33 12.03 -6.12 10.46
C LEU A 33 11.20 -4.83 10.43
N PRO A 34 11.62 -3.81 9.66
CA PRO A 34 10.85 -2.58 9.56
C PRO A 34 9.45 -2.90 9.02
N GLY A 35 8.44 -2.43 9.77
CA GLY A 35 7.07 -2.44 9.27
C GLY A 35 6.96 -1.51 8.07
N ARG A 36 5.97 -1.77 7.21
CA ARG A 36 5.63 -0.84 6.12
C ARG A 36 4.72 0.30 6.58
N GLY A 37 4.31 0.30 7.86
CA GLY A 37 3.28 1.20 8.37
C GLY A 37 1.87 0.71 8.04
N ASP A 38 0.87 1.50 8.39
CA ASP A 38 -0.52 1.24 8.03
C ASP A 38 -0.72 1.42 6.53
N THR A 39 -1.57 0.58 5.95
CA THR A 39 -2.16 0.88 4.63
C THR A 39 -3.35 1.79 4.88
N VAL A 40 -3.29 3.02 4.37
CA VAL A 40 -4.31 4.05 4.61
C VAL A 40 -5.15 4.23 3.36
N VAL A 41 -6.47 4.18 3.53
CA VAL A 41 -7.46 4.33 2.47
C VAL A 41 -8.32 5.53 2.83
N GLY A 42 -8.25 6.59 2.02
CA GLY A 42 -9.10 7.76 2.17
C GLY A 42 -10.58 7.51 1.86
N ASN A 43 -11.38 8.57 1.99
CA ASN A 43 -12.80 8.59 1.65
C ASN A 43 -13.07 8.63 0.12
N ASP A 44 -14.25 8.18 -0.31
CA ASP A 44 -14.70 8.16 -1.73
C ASP A 44 -13.79 7.37 -2.69
N ILE A 45 -13.17 6.29 -2.22
CA ILE A 45 -12.30 5.49 -3.09
C ILE A 45 -13.10 4.39 -3.80
N TRP A 46 -12.88 4.26 -5.10
CA TRP A 46 -13.41 3.16 -5.89
C TRP A 46 -12.33 2.13 -6.23
N PHE A 47 -12.49 0.91 -5.73
CA PHE A 47 -11.67 -0.25 -6.10
C PHE A 47 -12.34 -1.08 -7.19
N GLY A 48 -11.64 -1.22 -8.31
CA GLY A 48 -11.97 -2.19 -9.35
C GLY A 48 -11.75 -3.62 -8.86
N HIS A 49 -12.45 -4.55 -9.50
CA HIS A 49 -12.38 -5.97 -9.15
C HIS A 49 -10.95 -6.50 -9.26
N GLY A 50 -10.49 -7.25 -8.25
CA GLY A 50 -9.17 -7.86 -8.23
C GLY A 50 -8.00 -6.88 -8.06
N ALA A 51 -8.25 -5.63 -7.67
CA ALA A 51 -7.17 -4.73 -7.26
C ALA A 51 -6.44 -5.29 -6.03
N THR A 52 -5.11 -5.24 -6.06
CA THR A 52 -4.23 -5.64 -4.95
C THR A 52 -3.48 -4.42 -4.44
N VAL A 53 -3.52 -4.17 -3.13
CA VAL A 53 -2.81 -3.07 -2.48
C VAL A 53 -1.67 -3.64 -1.64
N MET A 54 -0.45 -3.19 -1.89
CA MET A 54 0.72 -3.61 -1.14
C MET A 54 0.74 -2.97 0.26
N PRO A 55 1.39 -3.60 1.26
CA PRO A 55 1.48 -3.04 2.61
C PRO A 55 2.15 -1.66 2.65
N GLY A 56 1.60 -0.76 3.46
CA GLY A 56 2.14 0.58 3.72
C GLY A 56 1.82 1.65 2.66
N VAL A 57 0.96 1.32 1.69
CA VAL A 57 0.49 2.29 0.68
C VAL A 57 -0.55 3.23 1.29
N SER A 58 -0.43 4.52 0.99
CA SER A 58 -1.48 5.52 1.22
C SER A 58 -2.24 5.81 -0.07
N ILE A 59 -3.57 5.67 -0.04
CA ILE A 59 -4.46 5.95 -1.17
C ILE A 59 -5.29 7.19 -0.84
N GLY A 60 -5.11 8.24 -1.63
CA GLY A 60 -5.79 9.52 -1.46
C GLY A 60 -7.30 9.49 -1.71
N HIS A 61 -7.99 10.51 -1.19
CA HIS A 61 -9.43 10.70 -1.29
C HIS A 61 -9.90 10.74 -2.74
N GLY A 62 -11.04 10.13 -3.03
CA GLY A 62 -11.62 10.17 -4.37
C GLY A 62 -10.84 9.37 -5.42
N ALA A 63 -9.80 8.62 -5.05
CA ALA A 63 -9.00 7.86 -5.99
C ALA A 63 -9.79 6.71 -6.64
N ILE A 64 -9.39 6.32 -7.85
CA ILE A 64 -9.93 5.18 -8.58
C ILE A 64 -8.80 4.19 -8.86
N ILE A 65 -8.96 2.97 -8.36
CA ILE A 65 -8.02 1.86 -8.58
C ILE A 65 -8.64 0.95 -9.63
N ALA A 66 -8.07 0.89 -10.83
CA ALA A 66 -8.61 0.05 -11.90
C ALA A 66 -8.60 -1.45 -11.54
N SER A 67 -9.49 -2.21 -12.18
CA SER A 67 -9.55 -3.67 -12.00
C SER A 67 -8.21 -4.33 -12.30
N GLY A 68 -7.82 -5.29 -11.46
CA GLY A 68 -6.55 -6.02 -11.58
C GLY A 68 -5.28 -5.19 -11.32
N ALA A 69 -5.40 -3.93 -10.86
CA ALA A 69 -4.23 -3.10 -10.57
C ALA A 69 -3.45 -3.63 -9.35
N VAL A 70 -2.12 -3.57 -9.41
CA VAL A 70 -1.24 -3.87 -8.27
C VAL A 70 -0.60 -2.58 -7.77
N VAL A 71 -1.18 -2.02 -6.72
CA VAL A 71 -0.78 -0.75 -6.14
C VAL A 71 0.39 -0.97 -5.20
N SER A 72 1.59 -0.67 -5.67
CA SER A 72 2.85 -0.84 -4.92
C SER A 72 3.47 0.47 -4.42
N GLY A 73 2.76 1.59 -4.57
CA GLY A 73 3.16 2.92 -4.07
C GLY A 73 1.95 3.83 -3.94
N ASP A 74 2.15 4.97 -3.30
CA ASP A 74 1.07 5.89 -2.93
C ASP A 74 0.30 6.43 -4.15
N VAL A 75 -1.00 6.64 -3.94
CA VAL A 75 -1.92 7.15 -4.95
C VAL A 75 -2.39 8.54 -4.52
N PRO A 76 -2.24 9.58 -5.36
CA PRO A 76 -2.67 10.93 -5.01
C PRO A 76 -4.20 11.03 -4.93
N ASP A 77 -4.69 12.05 -4.22
CA ASP A 77 -6.12 12.39 -4.20
C ASP A 77 -6.66 12.52 -5.62
N TYR A 78 -7.84 11.96 -5.85
CA TYR A 78 -8.54 11.92 -7.13
C TYR A 78 -7.71 11.29 -8.27
N GLY A 79 -6.62 10.58 -7.96
CA GLY A 79 -5.82 9.85 -8.91
C GLY A 79 -6.53 8.62 -9.45
N ILE A 80 -6.44 8.40 -10.76
CA ILE A 80 -6.87 7.17 -11.42
C ILE A 80 -5.62 6.37 -11.76
N VAL A 81 -5.46 5.21 -11.12
CA VAL A 81 -4.31 4.32 -11.34
C VAL A 81 -4.75 2.99 -11.93
N GLY A 82 -3.88 2.37 -12.72
CA GLY A 82 -4.11 1.04 -13.25
C GLY A 82 -2.82 0.34 -13.67
N GLY A 83 -2.92 -0.98 -13.90
CA GLY A 83 -1.81 -1.83 -14.32
C GLY A 83 -1.09 -2.56 -13.17
N ASN A 84 -0.12 -3.39 -13.54
CA ASN A 84 0.75 -4.12 -12.63
C ASN A 84 2.22 -3.95 -13.11
N PRO A 85 3.02 -3.10 -12.45
CA PRO A 85 2.66 -2.28 -11.29
C PRO A 85 1.73 -1.12 -11.67
N ALA A 86 0.88 -0.69 -10.73
CA ALA A 86 -0.06 0.40 -10.96
C ALA A 86 0.68 1.72 -11.23
N ARG A 87 0.18 2.49 -12.19
CA ARG A 87 0.69 3.82 -12.56
C ARG A 87 -0.45 4.81 -12.66
N LEU A 88 -0.18 6.07 -12.34
CA LEU A 88 -1.12 7.17 -12.55
C LEU A 88 -1.42 7.31 -14.05
N ILE A 89 -2.69 7.16 -14.40
CA ILE A 89 -3.19 7.37 -15.75
C ILE A 89 -3.53 8.86 -15.92
N ARG A 90 -4.30 9.41 -14.97
CA ARG A 90 -4.70 10.81 -14.87
C ARG A 90 -5.34 11.09 -13.52
N THR A 91 -5.64 12.35 -13.23
CA THR A 91 -6.57 12.72 -12.16
C THR A 91 -8.02 12.80 -12.68
N ARG A 92 -9.00 12.71 -11.77
CA ARG A 92 -10.43 12.91 -12.10
C ARG A 92 -10.73 14.35 -12.52
N PHE A 93 -10.08 15.31 -11.87
CA PHE A 93 -10.26 16.76 -12.06
C PHE A 93 -8.91 17.49 -12.13
N ASP A 94 -8.94 18.80 -12.41
CA ASP A 94 -7.76 19.64 -12.30
C ASP A 94 -7.38 19.93 -10.83
N ALA A 95 -6.19 20.51 -10.62
CA ALA A 95 -5.67 20.75 -9.28
C ALA A 95 -6.52 21.75 -8.47
N ALA A 96 -7.15 22.73 -9.11
CA ALA A 96 -7.95 23.73 -8.43
C ALA A 96 -9.25 23.13 -7.90
N ASP A 97 -9.88 22.26 -8.69
CA ASP A 97 -11.09 21.56 -8.28
C ASP A 97 -10.81 20.48 -7.24
N ILE A 98 -9.71 19.73 -7.36
CA ILE A 98 -9.26 18.80 -6.32
C ILE A 98 -9.10 19.53 -4.98
N ALA A 99 -8.40 20.67 -4.97
CA ALA A 99 -8.21 21.45 -3.75
C ALA A 99 -9.53 21.93 -3.13
N ARG A 100 -10.50 22.36 -3.96
CA ARG A 100 -11.84 22.74 -3.47
C ARG A 100 -12.58 21.56 -2.86
N LEU A 101 -12.54 20.39 -3.51
CA LEU A 101 -13.23 19.20 -3.03
C LEU A 101 -12.63 18.69 -1.72
N LEU A 102 -11.30 18.69 -1.61
CA LEU A 102 -10.59 18.36 -0.36
C LEU A 102 -10.91 19.36 0.76
N ALA A 103 -11.05 20.66 0.44
CA ALA A 103 -11.37 21.68 1.43
C ALA A 103 -12.81 21.57 1.95
N VAL A 104 -13.76 21.18 1.10
CA VAL A 104 -15.15 20.96 1.51
C VAL A 104 -15.30 19.66 2.28
N ALA A 105 -14.50 18.64 1.96
CA ALA A 105 -14.47 17.34 2.64
C ALA A 105 -15.87 16.78 2.92
N TRP A 106 -16.73 16.72 1.90
CA TRP A 106 -18.17 16.41 2.04
C TRP A 106 -18.51 15.05 2.70
N TRP A 107 -17.52 14.19 2.88
CA TRP A 107 -17.61 12.92 3.59
C TRP A 107 -17.55 13.07 5.12
N ASP A 108 -17.21 14.25 5.63
CA ASP A 108 -17.15 14.65 7.05
C ASP A 108 -18.29 15.63 7.39
#